data_AF-A0A4P8W9S3-F1
#
_entry.id   AF-A0A4P8W9S3-F1
#
_cell.length_a   1.000
_cell.length_b   1.000
_cell.length_c   1.000
_cell.angle_alpha   90.00
_cell.angle_beta   90.00
_cell.angle_gamma   90.00
#
_symmetry.space_group_name_H-M   'P 1'
#
loop_
_entity.id
_entity.type
_entity.pdbx_description
1 polymer ?
#
loop_
_entity_poly.entity_id
_entity_poly.type
_entity_poly.pdbx_seq_one_letter_code
_entity_poly.pdbx_strand_id
1 'polypeptide(L)'
;MSVLPATFRLLQLTGVWLPTHWHSSILRSLYQLFSIVVLFLIYCYVICGLVELAIDPAEMLNTTNDLLILISMITNCGKSVNVLICREKIIEILDILQRDPCQPRDEKEIAIQNEWNGIIWSSTFTYGMLLETTGVLGIIRIMALNLPMGMLPFKEWLPYDYSNGFAYWQAYSQELIALFISTNLCIAYDTLVRGLIMQV
;
A
#
# COMPACT_ATOMS: atom_id res chain seq x y z
N MET A 1 7.73 -17.41 -0.28
CA MET A 1 7.11 -17.71 -1.59
C MET A 1 8.21 -17.58 -2.62
N SER A 2 8.39 -18.60 -3.46
CA SER A 2 9.41 -18.62 -4.53
C SER A 2 9.07 -17.64 -5.66
N VAL A 3 7.77 -17.43 -5.87
CA VAL A 3 7.19 -16.59 -6.91
C VAL A 3 6.96 -15.16 -6.35
N LEU A 4 7.49 -14.13 -7.03
CA LEU A 4 7.29 -12.70 -6.70
C LEU A 4 7.71 -12.26 -5.27
N PRO A 5 8.94 -12.53 -4.83
CA PRO A 5 9.35 -12.32 -3.44
C PRO A 5 9.36 -10.84 -3.00
N ALA A 6 9.55 -9.88 -3.91
CA ALA A 6 9.47 -8.45 -3.57
C ALA A 6 8.04 -8.05 -3.21
N THR A 7 7.12 -8.35 -4.11
CA THR A 7 5.72 -7.99 -4.00
C THR A 7 5.08 -8.57 -2.75
N PHE A 8 5.29 -9.86 -2.47
CA PHE A 8 4.74 -10.47 -1.26
C PHE A 8 5.38 -9.93 0.02
N ARG A 9 6.64 -9.50 -0.01
CA ARG A 9 7.25 -8.81 1.14
C ARG A 9 6.59 -7.45 1.39
N LEU A 10 6.26 -6.69 0.35
CA LEU A 10 5.53 -5.43 0.49
C LEU A 10 4.09 -5.65 0.98
N LEU A 11 3.38 -6.68 0.48
CA LEU A 11 2.06 -7.05 1.00
C LEU A 11 2.09 -7.47 2.47
N GLN A 12 3.19 -8.11 2.89
CA GLN A 12 3.39 -8.48 4.31
C GLN A 12 3.68 -7.25 5.18
N LEU A 13 4.50 -6.32 4.69
CA LEU A 13 4.83 -5.07 5.38
C LEU A 13 3.59 -4.20 5.59
N THR A 14 2.71 -4.16 4.59
CA THR A 14 1.46 -3.37 4.60
C THR A 14 0.33 -4.03 5.38
N GLY A 15 0.57 -5.19 5.98
CA GLY A 15 -0.43 -5.89 6.80
C GLY A 15 -1.52 -6.61 5.99
N VAL A 16 -1.51 -6.55 4.66
CA VAL A 16 -2.60 -7.13 3.84
C VAL A 16 -2.41 -8.63 3.59
N TRP A 17 -1.17 -9.15 3.67
CA TRP A 17 -0.90 -10.56 3.40
C TRP A 17 -0.30 -11.32 4.57
N LEU A 18 -1.11 -12.14 5.23
CA LEU A 18 -0.63 -13.08 6.25
C LEU A 18 0.27 -14.18 5.61
N PRO A 19 1.55 -14.30 6.01
CA PRO A 19 2.44 -15.34 5.50
C PRO A 19 1.92 -16.75 5.80
N THR A 20 1.95 -17.62 4.80
CA THR A 20 1.46 -19.01 4.91
C THR A 20 2.39 -19.95 5.68
N HIS A 21 3.64 -19.55 5.93
CA HIS A 21 4.66 -20.38 6.57
C HIS A 21 4.70 -20.24 8.10
N TRP A 22 3.87 -19.36 8.68
CA TRP A 22 3.83 -19.14 10.13
C TRP A 22 2.86 -20.12 10.81
N HIS A 23 3.40 -21.17 11.42
CA HIS A 23 2.62 -22.18 12.13
C HIS A 23 2.26 -21.79 13.58
N SER A 24 2.98 -20.84 14.19
CA SER A 24 2.71 -20.41 15.57
C SER A 24 1.41 -19.59 15.65
N SER A 25 0.45 -20.06 16.45
CA SER A 25 -0.83 -19.38 16.68
C SER A 25 -0.67 -17.96 17.25
N ILE A 26 0.36 -17.74 18.09
CA ILE A 26 0.62 -16.44 18.72
C ILE A 26 1.10 -15.43 17.68
N LEU A 27 2.07 -15.83 16.85
CA LEU A 27 2.63 -14.95 15.81
C LEU A 27 1.57 -14.57 14.78
N ARG A 28 0.70 -15.53 14.43
CA ARG A 28 -0.45 -15.29 13.56
C ARG A 28 -1.44 -14.28 14.16
N SER A 29 -1.77 -14.43 15.44
CA SER A 29 -2.69 -13.51 16.14
C SER A 29 -2.12 -12.08 16.21
N LEU A 30 -0.84 -11.94 16.56
CA LEU A 30 -0.15 -10.64 16.59
C LEU A 30 -0.15 -9.97 15.21
N TYR A 31 0.09 -10.73 14.15
CA TYR A 31 0.05 -10.20 12.79
C TYR A 31 -1.36 -9.79 12.38
N GLN A 32 -2.39 -10.57 12.72
CA GLN A 32 -3.78 -10.20 12.46
C GLN A 32 -4.17 -8.91 13.17
N LEU A 33 -3.73 -8.72 14.43
CA LEU A 33 -3.93 -7.47 15.14
C LEU A 33 -3.24 -6.30 14.42
N PHE A 34 -1.98 -6.49 14.00
CA PHE A 34 -1.25 -5.51 13.20
C PHE A 34 -2.00 -5.16 11.90
N SER A 35 -2.47 -6.15 11.14
CA SER A 35 -3.27 -5.96 9.94
C SER A 35 -4.54 -5.15 10.20
N ILE A 36 -5.27 -5.47 11.28
CA ILE A 36 -6.49 -4.75 11.65
C ILE A 36 -6.17 -3.29 11.98
N VAL A 37 -5.10 -3.03 12.74
CA VAL A 37 -4.68 -1.66 13.09
C VAL A 37 -4.30 -0.88 11.84
N VAL A 38 -3.50 -1.46 10.94
CA VAL A 38 -3.08 -0.81 9.71
C VAL A 38 -4.26 -0.46 8.81
N LEU A 39 -5.18 -1.42 8.58
CA LEU A 39 -6.39 -1.16 7.81
C LEU A 39 -7.26 -0.12 8.50
N PHE A 40 -7.43 -0.19 9.82
CA PHE A 40 -8.17 0.82 10.56
C PHE A 40 -7.62 2.23 10.32
N LEU A 41 -6.29 2.43 10.38
CA LEU A 41 -5.67 3.73 10.12
C LEU A 41 -5.95 4.25 8.70
N ILE A 42 -5.79 3.41 7.68
CA ILE A 42 -6.02 3.79 6.28
C ILE A 42 -7.49 4.17 6.06
N TYR A 43 -8.43 3.38 6.59
CA TYR A 43 -9.85 3.63 6.40
C TYR A 43 -10.31 4.85 7.19
N CYS A 44 -9.76 5.07 8.40
CA CYS A 44 -10.05 6.26 9.19
C CYS A 44 -9.62 7.53 8.43
N TYR A 45 -8.43 7.53 7.81
CA TYR A 45 -7.96 8.63 6.96
C TYR A 45 -8.92 8.91 5.80
N VAL A 46 -9.36 7.88 5.07
CA VAL A 46 -10.30 8.06 3.96
C VAL A 46 -11.65 8.62 4.44
N ILE A 47 -12.16 8.14 5.57
CA ILE A 47 -13.41 8.65 6.15
C ILE A 47 -13.27 10.12 6.53
N CYS A 48 -12.16 10.50 7.17
CA CYS A 48 -11.87 11.89 7.54
C CYS A 48 -11.80 12.81 6.31
N GLY A 49 -11.10 12.38 5.25
CA GLY A 49 -11.05 13.11 3.99
C GLY A 49 -12.39 13.20 3.25
N LEU A 50 -13.22 12.15 3.30
CA LEU A 50 -14.57 12.18 2.73
C LEU A 50 -15.52 13.12 3.49
N VAL A 51 -15.37 13.20 4.82
CA VAL A 51 -16.13 14.16 5.63
C VAL A 51 -15.72 15.58 5.28
N GLU A 52 -14.43 15.86 5.13
CA GLU A 52 -13.93 17.18 4.69
C GLU A 52 -14.49 17.55 3.30
N LEU A 53 -14.45 16.63 2.34
CA LEU A 53 -15.04 16.82 1.02
C LEU A 53 -16.54 17.13 1.08
N ALA A 54 -17.27 16.54 2.05
CA ALA A 54 -18.70 16.78 2.23
C ALA A 54 -19.00 18.13 2.91
N ILE A 55 -18.12 18.61 3.79
CA ILE A 55 -18.27 19.88 4.50
C ILE A 55 -17.91 21.05 3.58
N ASP A 56 -16.75 21.00 2.93
CA ASP A 56 -16.28 22.06 2.04
C ASP A 56 -15.76 21.49 0.69
N PRO A 57 -16.68 21.14 -0.22
CA PRO A 57 -16.29 20.60 -1.51
C PRO A 57 -15.56 21.62 -2.38
N ALA A 58 -15.85 22.91 -2.22
CA ALA A 58 -15.28 23.96 -3.07
C ALA A 58 -13.80 24.19 -2.76
N GLU A 59 -13.45 24.21 -1.46
CA GLU A 59 -12.06 24.37 -1.03
C GLU A 59 -11.21 23.15 -1.40
N MET A 60 -11.70 21.93 -1.13
CA MET A 60 -10.97 20.71 -1.48
C MET A 60 -10.82 20.54 -3.01
N LEU A 61 -11.85 20.85 -3.80
CA LEU A 61 -11.76 20.77 -5.26
C LEU A 61 -10.79 21.79 -5.85
N ASN A 62 -10.68 22.96 -5.21
CA ASN A 62 -9.69 23.97 -5.60
C ASN A 62 -8.25 23.51 -5.28
N THR A 63 -8.08 22.68 -4.25
CA THR A 63 -6.82 22.00 -3.92
C THR A 63 -6.73 20.65 -4.64
N THR A 64 -6.50 20.69 -5.96
CA THR A 64 -6.43 19.50 -6.83
C THR A 64 -5.60 18.35 -6.25
N ASN A 65 -4.50 18.64 -5.54
CA ASN A 65 -3.63 17.61 -4.95
C ASN A 65 -4.31 16.80 -3.84
N ASP A 66 -5.09 17.46 -2.97
CA ASP A 66 -5.77 16.81 -1.84
C ASP A 66 -6.83 15.84 -2.34
N LEU A 67 -7.61 16.28 -3.34
CA LEU A 67 -8.58 15.42 -4.01
C LEU A 67 -7.93 14.21 -4.70
N LEU A 68 -6.80 14.42 -5.39
CA LEU A 68 -6.08 13.32 -6.05
C LEU A 68 -5.55 12.28 -5.06
N ILE A 69 -5.08 12.73 -3.89
CA ILE A 69 -4.61 11.84 -2.83
C ILE A 69 -5.77 11.09 -2.19
N LEU A 70 -6.89 11.76 -1.91
CA LEU A 70 -8.09 11.12 -1.39
C LEU A 70 -8.61 10.04 -2.34
N ILE A 71 -8.70 10.32 -3.64
CA ILE A 71 -9.10 9.33 -4.66
C ILE A 71 -8.10 8.15 -4.67
N SER A 72 -6.80 8.44 -4.65
CA SER A 72 -5.76 7.39 -4.61
C SER A 72 -5.92 6.50 -3.38
N MET A 73 -6.18 7.08 -2.21
CA MET A 73 -6.42 6.35 -0.97
C MET A 73 -7.68 5.48 -1.04
N ILE A 74 -8.78 6.00 -1.60
CA ILE A 74 -10.01 5.22 -1.85
C ILE A 74 -9.72 4.02 -2.76
N THR A 75 -8.94 4.21 -3.83
CA THR A 75 -8.54 3.09 -4.70
C THR A 75 -7.71 2.05 -3.95
N ASN A 76 -6.80 2.48 -3.07
CA ASN A 76 -5.98 1.59 -2.26
C ASN A 76 -6.79 0.82 -1.21
N CYS A 77 -7.84 1.43 -0.63
CA CYS A 77 -8.81 0.70 0.18
C CYS A 77 -9.46 -0.43 -0.64
N GLY A 78 -9.95 -0.12 -1.84
CA GLY A 78 -10.50 -1.13 -2.75
C GLY A 78 -9.51 -2.26 -3.08
N LYS A 79 -8.25 -1.91 -3.38
CA LYS A 79 -7.16 -2.87 -3.61
C LYS A 79 -6.91 -3.76 -2.38
N SER A 80 -6.90 -3.20 -1.18
CA SER A 80 -6.73 -3.95 0.07
C SER A 80 -7.84 -5.00 0.25
N VAL A 81 -9.10 -4.61 0.06
CA VAL A 81 -10.24 -5.52 0.15
C VAL A 81 -10.13 -6.62 -0.90
N ASN A 82 -9.78 -6.24 -2.14
CA ASN A 82 -9.68 -7.20 -3.22
C ASN A 82 -8.63 -8.29 -2.93
N VAL A 83 -7.45 -7.93 -2.41
CA VAL A 83 -6.43 -8.92 -2.03
C VAL A 83 -6.90 -9.82 -0.90
N LEU A 84 -7.61 -9.27 0.09
CA LEU A 84 -8.13 -10.04 1.21
C LEU A 84 -9.21 -11.04 0.78
N ILE A 85 -10.16 -10.60 -0.06
CA ILE A 85 -11.24 -11.44 -0.59
C ILE A 85 -10.70 -12.50 -1.57
N CYS A 86 -9.84 -12.08 -2.50
CA CYS A 86 -9.29 -12.97 -3.52
C CYS A 86 -8.10 -13.80 -3.04
N ARG A 87 -7.78 -13.80 -1.74
CA ARG A 87 -6.59 -14.45 -1.19
C ARG A 87 -6.48 -15.91 -1.58
N GLU A 88 -7.56 -16.68 -1.48
CA GLU A 88 -7.56 -18.11 -1.82
C GLU A 88 -7.26 -18.34 -3.30
N LYS A 89 -7.87 -17.53 -4.18
CA LYS A 89 -7.61 -17.58 -5.62
C LYS A 89 -6.17 -17.18 -5.96
N ILE A 90 -5.61 -16.19 -5.28
CA ILE A 90 -4.21 -15.80 -5.46
C ILE A 90 -3.30 -16.96 -5.07
N ILE A 91 -3.58 -17.65 -3.96
CA ILE A 91 -2.81 -18.83 -3.54
C ILE A 91 -2.93 -19.96 -4.57
N GLU A 92 -4.14 -20.21 -5.08
CA GLU A 92 -4.39 -21.20 -6.13
C GLU A 92 -3.59 -20.90 -7.40
N ILE A 93 -3.58 -19.65 -7.87
CA ILE A 93 -2.77 -19.22 -9.02
C ILE A 93 -1.27 -19.45 -8.77
N LEU A 94 -0.77 -19.07 -7.58
CA LEU A 94 0.64 -19.30 -7.23
C LEU A 94 1.02 -20.78 -7.19
N ASP A 95 0.10 -21.63 -6.78
CA ASP A 95 0.27 -23.09 -6.74
C ASP A 95 0.22 -23.69 -8.15
N ILE A 96 -0.68 -23.22 -9.02
CA ILE A 96 -0.71 -23.59 -10.45
C ILE A 96 0.61 -23.22 -11.14
N LEU A 97 1.13 -22.01 -10.90
CA LEU A 97 2.41 -21.55 -11.47
C LEU A 97 3.63 -22.40 -11.02
N GLN A 98 3.49 -23.15 -9.92
CA GLN A 98 4.54 -24.02 -9.39
C GLN A 98 4.35 -25.49 -9.76
N ARG A 99 3.25 -25.84 -10.45
CA ARG A 99 2.92 -27.21 -10.86
C ARG A 99 3.00 -27.35 -12.38
N ASP A 100 3.04 -28.60 -12.84
CA ASP A 100 2.90 -28.91 -14.26
C ASP A 100 1.54 -28.40 -14.80
N PRO A 101 1.49 -27.76 -15.98
CA PRO A 101 2.55 -27.60 -16.98
C PRO A 101 3.39 -26.31 -16.86
N CYS A 102 3.12 -25.43 -15.89
CA CYS A 102 3.77 -24.11 -15.77
C CYS A 102 5.15 -24.16 -15.11
N GLN A 103 5.48 -25.26 -14.43
CA GLN A 103 6.79 -25.47 -13.85
C GLN A 103 7.84 -25.65 -14.96
N PRO A 104 8.98 -24.93 -14.92
CA PRO A 104 10.03 -25.10 -15.93
C PRO A 104 10.66 -26.49 -15.83
N ARG A 105 10.81 -27.16 -16.97
CA ARG A 105 11.34 -28.53 -17.08
C ARG A 105 12.74 -28.58 -17.67
N ASP A 106 13.00 -27.68 -18.63
CA ASP A 106 14.26 -27.62 -19.36
C ASP A 106 15.12 -26.44 -18.92
N GLU A 107 16.44 -26.54 -19.07
CA GLU A 107 17.38 -25.44 -18.78
C GLU A 107 17.05 -24.16 -19.56
N LYS A 108 16.48 -24.29 -20.77
CA LYS A 108 16.00 -23.16 -21.57
C LYS A 108 14.82 -22.45 -20.91
N GLU A 109 13.86 -23.20 -20.39
CA GLU A 109 12.69 -22.63 -19.69
C GLU A 109 13.10 -21.97 -18.38
N ILE A 110 14.04 -22.58 -17.64
CA ILE A 110 14.62 -21.98 -16.43
C ILE A 110 15.32 -20.65 -16.77
N ALA A 111 16.09 -20.60 -17.86
CA ALA A 111 16.76 -19.37 -18.29
C ALA A 111 15.76 -18.26 -18.62
N ILE A 112 14.69 -18.58 -19.37
CA ILE A 112 13.60 -17.64 -19.70
C ILE A 112 12.91 -17.15 -18.42
N GLN A 113 12.56 -18.05 -17.50
CA GLN A 113 11.88 -17.68 -16.27
C GLN A 113 12.76 -16.78 -15.39
N ASN A 114 14.07 -17.03 -15.33
CA ASN A 114 15.01 -16.17 -14.59
C ASN A 114 15.16 -14.78 -15.21
N GLU A 115 15.17 -14.67 -16.53
CA GLU A 115 15.19 -13.38 -17.23
C GLU A 115 13.95 -12.56 -16.89
N TRP A 116 12.76 -13.15 -17.00
CA TRP A 116 11.49 -12.50 -16.64
C TRP A 116 11.41 -12.15 -15.17
N ASN A 117 11.86 -13.03 -14.28
CA ASN A 117 11.97 -12.72 -12.84
C ASN A 117 12.88 -11.52 -12.58
N GLY A 118 13.98 -11.38 -13.33
CA GLY A 118 14.86 -10.21 -13.29
C GLY A 118 14.15 -8.93 -13.73
N ILE A 119 13.39 -8.99 -14.83
CA ILE A 119 12.60 -7.86 -15.34
C ILE A 119 11.49 -7.47 -14.36
N ILE A 120 10.77 -8.44 -13.80
CA ILE A 120 9.74 -8.24 -12.78
C ILE A 120 10.34 -7.54 -11.55
N TRP A 121 11.48 -8.05 -11.07
CA TRP A 121 12.17 -7.49 -9.91
C TRP A 121 12.62 -6.04 -10.18
N SER A 122 13.30 -5.81 -11.31
CA SER A 122 13.75 -4.47 -11.69
C SER A 122 12.57 -3.51 -11.86
N SER A 123 11.49 -3.93 -12.53
CA SER A 123 10.29 -3.11 -12.71
C SER A 123 9.64 -2.75 -11.38
N THR A 124 9.50 -3.73 -10.48
CA THR A 124 8.94 -3.52 -9.13
C THR A 124 9.79 -2.54 -8.34
N PHE A 125 11.11 -2.70 -8.39
CA PHE A 125 12.05 -1.84 -7.69
C PHE A 125 12.03 -0.41 -8.24
N THR A 126 12.11 -0.23 -9.55
CA THR A 126 12.08 1.09 -10.19
C THR A 126 10.74 1.80 -9.95
N TYR A 127 9.62 1.09 -10.06
CA TYR A 127 8.30 1.65 -9.78
C TYR A 127 8.15 2.05 -8.32
N GLY A 128 8.59 1.20 -7.39
CA GLY A 128 8.58 1.51 -5.96
C GLY A 128 9.45 2.72 -5.62
N MET A 129 10.68 2.77 -6.14
CA MET A 129 11.59 3.91 -5.98
C MET A 129 10.97 5.22 -6.49
N LEU A 130 10.27 5.20 -7.62
CA LEU A 130 9.63 6.39 -8.18
C LEU A 130 8.51 6.91 -7.27
N LEU A 131 7.69 6.01 -6.72
CA LEU A 131 6.59 6.41 -5.83
C LEU A 131 7.11 6.90 -4.47
N GLU A 132 8.08 6.20 -3.88
CA GLU A 132 8.69 6.60 -2.61
C GLU A 132 9.43 7.93 -2.73
N THR A 133 10.18 8.15 -3.82
CA THR A 133 10.85 9.44 -4.06
C THR A 133 9.84 10.57 -4.20
N THR A 134 8.69 10.33 -4.85
CA THR A 134 7.60 11.31 -4.94
C THR A 134 7.03 11.64 -3.55
N GLY A 135 6.80 10.63 -2.71
CA GLY A 135 6.34 10.82 -1.33
C GLY A 135 7.34 11.61 -0.47
N VAL A 136 8.62 11.25 -0.52
CA VAL A 136 9.69 11.94 0.21
C VAL A 136 9.83 13.40 -0.24
N LEU A 137 9.80 13.67 -1.55
CA LEU A 137 9.83 15.04 -2.06
C LEU A 137 8.60 15.84 -1.62
N GLY A 138 7.43 15.20 -1.54
CA GLY A 138 6.22 15.78 -0.97
C GLY A 138 6.43 16.23 0.49
N ILE A 139 6.97 15.34 1.33
CA ILE A 139 7.27 15.65 2.73
C ILE A 139 8.30 16.78 2.86
N ILE A 140 9.37 16.76 2.05
CA ILE A 140 10.37 17.83 2.04
C ILE A 140 9.73 19.17 1.65
N ARG A 141 8.84 19.18 0.66
CA ARG A 141 8.10 20.38 0.26
C ARG A 141 7.24 20.92 1.39
N ILE A 142 6.51 20.05 2.09
CA ILE A 142 5.68 20.41 3.25
C ILE A 142 6.53 21.03 4.35
N MET A 143 7.69 20.42 4.66
CA MET A 143 8.64 20.96 5.64
C MET A 143 9.20 22.32 5.21
N ALA A 144 9.55 22.47 3.93
CA ALA A 144 10.07 23.73 3.39
C ALA A 144 9.05 24.87 3.42
N LEU A 145 7.76 24.56 3.35
CA LEU A 145 6.66 25.54 3.45
C LEU A 145 6.42 26.04 4.88
N ASN A 146 7.06 25.44 5.90
CA ASN A 146 6.89 25.79 7.33
C ASN A 146 5.41 25.99 7.70
N LEU A 147 4.58 24.97 7.45
CA LEU A 147 3.16 25.03 7.78
C LEU A 147 2.97 25.42 9.26
N PRO A 148 2.08 26.40 9.56
CA PRO A 148 1.80 26.78 10.93
C PRO A 148 1.18 25.60 11.69
N MET A 149 1.42 25.52 13.01
CA MET A 149 0.71 24.56 13.86
C MET A 149 -0.80 24.72 13.68
N GLY A 150 -1.50 23.59 13.48
CA GLY A 150 -2.92 23.55 13.17
C GLY A 150 -3.25 23.38 11.68
N MET A 151 -2.26 23.35 10.78
CA MET A 151 -2.46 22.98 9.37
C MET A 151 -1.82 21.63 9.04
N LEU A 152 -2.64 20.66 8.63
CA LEU A 152 -2.15 19.35 8.19
C LEU A 152 -1.59 19.41 6.75
N PRO A 153 -0.63 18.52 6.41
CA PRO A 153 -0.12 18.31 5.06
C PRO A 153 -1.17 18.25 3.95
N PHE A 154 -2.22 17.45 4.18
CA PHE A 154 -3.39 17.38 3.31
C PHE A 154 -4.61 17.70 4.16
N LYS A 155 -5.53 18.47 3.58
CA LYS A 155 -6.70 18.94 4.33
C LYS A 155 -7.63 17.76 4.63
N GLU A 156 -7.83 17.46 5.90
CA GLU A 156 -8.78 16.47 6.38
C GLU A 156 -9.54 16.96 7.60
N TRP A 157 -10.75 16.42 7.78
CA TRP A 157 -11.57 16.71 8.96
C TRP A 157 -11.27 15.71 10.06
N LEU A 158 -10.91 16.19 11.25
CA LEU A 158 -10.72 15.34 12.42
C LEU A 158 -11.78 15.63 13.49
N PRO A 159 -12.28 14.61 14.21
CA PRO A 159 -13.31 14.77 15.23
C PRO A 159 -12.79 15.39 16.54
N TYR A 160 -11.50 15.73 16.60
CA TYR A 160 -10.84 16.35 17.75
C TYR A 160 -10.11 17.61 17.31
N ASP A 161 -9.97 18.56 18.24
CA ASP A 161 -9.23 19.78 17.98
C ASP A 161 -7.71 19.50 17.94
N TYR A 162 -7.09 19.81 16.81
CA TYR A 162 -5.66 19.66 16.57
C TYR A 162 -4.96 21.01 16.37
N SER A 163 -5.59 22.11 16.79
CA SER A 163 -5.07 23.48 16.61
C SER A 163 -3.73 23.73 17.31
N ASN A 164 -3.41 23.05 18.41
CA ASN A 164 -2.11 23.15 19.09
C ASN A 164 -1.76 21.93 19.96
N GLY A 165 -0.46 21.66 20.11
CA GLY A 165 0.07 20.71 21.09
C GLY A 165 0.28 19.28 20.58
N PHE A 166 0.05 18.29 21.46
CA PHE A 166 0.35 16.87 21.19
C PHE A 166 -0.58 16.24 20.15
N ALA A 167 -1.86 16.65 20.11
CA ALA A 167 -2.86 16.12 19.18
C ALA A 167 -2.50 16.42 17.71
N TYR A 168 -1.92 17.60 17.44
CA TYR A 168 -1.40 17.96 16.11
C TYR A 168 -0.32 16.98 15.63
N TRP A 169 0.69 16.73 16.46
CA TRP A 169 1.78 15.82 16.10
C TRP A 169 1.32 14.38 15.92
N GLN A 170 0.31 13.97 16.68
CA GLN A 170 -0.32 12.67 16.53
C GLN A 170 -1.05 12.55 15.19
N ALA A 171 -1.90 13.53 14.83
CA ALA A 171 -2.60 13.58 13.55
C ALA A 171 -1.61 13.58 12.37
N TYR A 172 -0.61 14.47 12.42
CA TYR A 172 0.45 14.57 11.43
C TYR A 172 1.19 13.25 11.22
N SER A 173 1.56 12.57 12.32
CA SER A 173 2.27 11.28 12.23
C SER A 173 1.36 10.18 11.69
N GLN A 174 0.09 10.16 12.08
CA GLN A 174 -0.89 9.19 11.59
C GLN A 174 -1.08 9.32 10.08
N GLU A 175 -1.23 10.54 9.58
CA GLU A 175 -1.38 10.82 8.16
C GLU A 175 -0.16 10.33 7.36
N LEU A 176 1.05 10.66 7.81
CA LEU A 176 2.28 10.21 7.14
C LEU A 176 2.42 8.69 7.12
N ILE A 177 2.09 8.02 8.24
CA ILE A 177 2.13 6.56 8.32
C ILE A 177 1.10 5.94 7.37
N ALA A 178 -0.13 6.48 7.34
CA ALA A 178 -1.18 6.00 6.45
C ALA A 178 -0.78 6.14 4.98
N LEU A 179 -0.23 7.29 4.58
CA LEU A 179 0.28 7.55 3.23
C LEU A 179 1.41 6.60 2.84
N PHE A 180 2.38 6.40 3.73
CA PHE A 180 3.50 5.50 3.48
C PHE A 180 3.03 4.05 3.27
N ILE A 181 2.18 3.54 4.16
CA ILE A 181 1.64 2.19 4.03
C ILE A 181 0.79 2.06 2.77
N SER A 182 -0.06 3.04 2.49
CA SER A 182 -0.93 3.04 1.31
C SER A 182 -0.15 3.05 0.00
N THR A 183 0.96 3.80 -0.05
CA THR A 183 1.88 3.81 -1.21
C THR A 183 2.51 2.44 -1.42
N ASN A 184 3.02 1.82 -0.35
CA ASN A 184 3.58 0.46 -0.41
C ASN A 184 2.53 -0.58 -0.82
N LEU A 185 1.29 -0.43 -0.36
CA LEU A 185 0.19 -1.31 -0.74
C LEU A 185 -0.13 -1.19 -2.23
N CYS A 186 -0.15 0.04 -2.75
CA CYS A 186 -0.35 0.32 -4.16
C CYS A 186 0.73 -0.35 -5.03
N ILE A 187 2.00 -0.15 -4.68
CA ILE A 187 3.15 -0.78 -5.35
C ILE A 187 2.99 -2.30 -5.35
N ALA A 188 2.66 -2.87 -4.19
CA ALA A 188 2.53 -4.31 -4.04
C ALA A 188 1.38 -4.86 -4.89
N TYR A 189 0.22 -4.23 -4.88
CA TYR A 189 -0.93 -4.67 -5.67
C TYR A 189 -0.65 -4.59 -7.18
N ASP A 190 -0.13 -3.46 -7.66
CA ASP A 190 0.06 -3.23 -9.09
C ASP A 190 1.16 -4.14 -9.67
N THR A 191 2.19 -4.42 -8.86
CA THR A 191 3.25 -5.37 -9.23
C THR A 191 2.83 -6.83 -9.08
N LEU A 192 1.86 -7.15 -8.21
CA LEU A 192 1.32 -8.50 -8.06
C LEU A 192 0.61 -8.92 -9.34
N VAL A 193 -0.37 -8.13 -9.80
CA VAL A 193 -1.17 -8.48 -10.97
C VAL A 193 -0.28 -8.59 -12.21
N ARG A 194 0.58 -7.60 -12.44
CA ARG A 194 1.51 -7.61 -13.57
C ARG A 194 2.51 -8.76 -13.48
N GLY A 195 3.00 -9.02 -12.27
CA GLY A 195 3.94 -10.10 -11.98
C GLY A 195 3.38 -11.48 -12.28
N LEU A 196 2.13 -11.74 -11.88
CA LEU A 196 1.43 -12.99 -12.18
C LEU A 196 1.21 -13.17 -13.68
N ILE A 197 0.86 -12.09 -14.41
CA ILE A 197 0.68 -12.14 -15.88
C ILE A 197 2.00 -12.45 -16.59
N MET A 198 3.12 -11.86 -16.15
CA MET A 198 4.43 -12.08 -16.77
C MET A 198 5.04 -13.47 -16.46
N GLN A 199 4.45 -14.24 -15.55
CA GLN A 199 4.90 -15.58 -15.19
C GLN A 199 4.20 -16.71 -15.94
N VAL A 200 3.13 -16.39 -16.67
CA VAL A 200 2.44 -17.29 -17.60
C VAL A 200 3.08 -17.15 -18.97
#